data_AF-A0A0H2LWP2-F1
#
_entry.id   AF-A0A0H2LWP2-F1
#
_cell.length_a   1.000
_cell.length_b   1.000
_cell.length_c   1.000
_cell.angle_alpha   90.00
_cell.angle_beta   90.00
_cell.angle_gamma   90.00
#
_symmetry.space_group_name_H-M   'P 1'
#
loop_
_entity.id
_entity.type
_entity.pdbx_description
1 polymer ?
#
loop_
_entity_poly.entity_id
_entity_poly.type
_entity_poly.pdbx_seq_one_letter_code
_entity_poly.pdbx_strand_id
1 'polypeptide(L)'
;MSSRGPYRRHSAQFKPQLCHDIRSGALGRRDAQRKYTLSANLIQMWLTQFDRGELSTEEVEADVVVDYEAKIAALERKVGQLAMELELVKKTPRLRLVSDSENSSIITGPKPAPSDGGVK
;
A
#
# COMPACT_ATOMS: atom_id res chain seq x y z
N MET A 1 13.63 -11.69 38.23
CA MET A 1 13.95 -10.45 37.48
C MET A 1 12.67 -9.63 37.43
N SER A 2 12.55 -8.56 38.22
CA SER A 2 11.33 -7.73 38.23
C SER A 2 11.13 -7.12 36.86
N SER A 3 9.96 -7.34 36.25
CA SER A 3 9.55 -6.63 35.05
C SER A 3 9.63 -5.13 35.35
N ARG A 4 10.47 -4.41 34.61
CA ARG A 4 10.48 -2.94 34.69
C ARG A 4 9.07 -2.48 34.36
N GLY A 5 8.45 -1.75 35.30
CA GLY A 5 7.12 -1.19 35.09
C GLY A 5 7.08 -0.30 33.84
N PRO A 6 5.88 0.02 33.33
CA PRO A 6 5.74 0.81 32.11
C PRO A 6 6.58 2.09 32.19
N TYR A 7 7.49 2.27 31.23
CA TYR A 7 8.29 3.50 31.13
C TYR A 7 7.36 4.69 30.95
N ARG A 8 7.56 5.77 31.73
CA ARG A 8 6.84 7.03 31.50
C ARG A 8 7.17 7.54 30.10
N ARG A 9 6.15 7.62 29.25
CA ARG A 9 6.24 8.22 27.91
C ARG A 9 5.65 9.62 27.96
N HIS A 10 6.29 10.53 27.26
CA HIS A 10 5.82 11.89 27.06
C HIS A 10 5.42 12.04 25.60
N SER A 11 4.35 12.79 25.32
CA SER A 11 3.83 12.92 23.96
C SER A 11 4.81 13.62 23.01
N ALA A 12 4.71 13.27 21.72
CA ALA A 12 5.52 13.81 20.63
C ALA A 12 5.50 15.33 20.56
N GLN A 13 4.36 15.94 20.89
CA GLN A 13 4.19 17.39 20.86
C GLN A 13 4.72 18.07 22.13
N PHE A 14 4.71 17.37 23.27
CA PHE A 14 5.16 17.94 24.54
C PHE A 14 6.67 18.15 24.57
N LYS A 15 7.45 17.18 24.07
CA LYS A 15 8.92 17.26 24.06
C LYS A 15 9.47 18.51 23.31
N PRO A 16 9.08 18.81 22.06
CA PRO A 16 9.56 19.96 21.33
C PRO A 16 9.06 21.27 21.92
N GLN A 17 7.81 21.33 22.39
CA GLN A 17 7.28 22.52 23.06
C GLN A 17 8.10 22.84 24.31
N LEU A 18 8.39 21.84 25.14
CA LEU A 18 9.20 22.02 26.34
C LEU A 18 10.62 22.50 26.00
N CYS A 19 11.25 21.94 24.97
CA CYS A 19 12.58 22.36 24.54
C CYS A 19 12.59 23.79 24.02
N HIS A 20 11.59 24.16 23.23
CA HIS A 20 11.39 25.53 22.74
C HIS A 20 11.23 26.52 23.90
N ASP A 21 10.38 26.22 24.88
CA ASP A 21 10.13 27.09 26.04
C ASP A 21 11.40 27.26 26.91
N ILE A 22 12.21 26.22 27.02
CA ILE A 22 13.51 26.29 27.71
C ILE A 22 14.53 27.12 26.92
N ARG A 23 14.58 26.97 25.59
CA ARG A 23 15.54 27.69 24.74
C ARG A 23 15.18 29.16 24.55
N SER A 24 13.89 29.48 24.49
CA SER A 24 13.37 30.86 24.46
C SER A 24 13.48 31.57 25.81
N GLY A 25 13.78 30.84 26.89
CA GLY A 25 13.89 31.39 28.25
C GLY A 25 12.54 31.59 28.95
N ALA A 26 11.41 31.21 28.31
CA ALA A 26 10.08 31.25 28.92
C ALA A 26 9.93 30.27 30.10
N LEU A 27 10.73 29.20 30.12
CA LEU A 27 10.75 28.21 31.20
C LEU A 27 12.18 27.86 31.64
N GLY A 28 12.47 28.00 32.93
CA GLY A 28 13.74 27.55 33.50
C GLY A 28 13.86 26.03 33.54
N ARG A 29 15.06 25.48 33.31
CA ARG A 29 15.31 24.02 33.41
C ARG A 29 14.92 23.44 34.78
N ARG A 30 15.19 24.18 35.87
CA ARG A 30 14.82 23.75 37.23
C ARG A 30 13.30 23.77 37.45
N ASP A 31 12.62 24.73 36.85
CA ASP A 31 11.17 24.85 36.93
C ASP A 31 10.49 23.74 36.12
N ALA A 32 11.03 23.40 34.96
CA ALA A 32 10.59 22.25 34.15
C ALA A 32 10.72 20.93 34.94
N GLN A 33 11.83 20.72 35.65
CA GLN A 33 12.02 19.52 36.48
C GLN A 33 10.94 19.41 37.57
N ARG A 34 10.63 20.52 38.26
CA ARG A 34 9.63 20.53 39.33
C ARG A 34 8.21 20.38 38.79
N LYS A 35 7.86 21.17 37.77
CA LYS A 35 6.50 21.26 37.19
C LYS A 35 6.07 19.95 36.52
N TYR A 36 6.99 19.28 35.82
CA TYR A 36 6.70 18.08 35.05
C TYR A 36 7.34 16.80 35.65
N THR A 37 7.97 16.91 36.82
CA THR A 37 8.68 15.80 37.49
C THR A 37 9.68 15.10 36.56
N LEU A 38 10.41 15.89 35.78
CA LEU A 38 11.39 15.41 34.82
C LEU A 38 12.78 15.36 35.45
N SER A 39 13.59 14.38 35.06
CA SER A 39 14.99 14.34 35.49
C SER A 39 15.83 15.32 34.68
N ALA A 40 16.92 15.82 35.29
CA ALA A 40 17.86 16.71 34.61
C ALA A 40 18.48 16.05 33.37
N ASN A 41 18.80 14.75 33.45
CA ASN A 41 19.34 13.98 32.34
C ASN A 41 18.34 13.86 31.18
N LEU A 42 17.06 13.67 31.48
CA LEU A 42 16.02 13.56 30.44
C LEU A 42 15.86 14.89 29.69
N ILE A 43 15.81 16.01 30.41
CA ILE A 43 15.77 17.34 29.81
C ILE A 43 17.02 17.61 28.97
N GLN A 44 18.21 17.25 29.48
CA GLN A 44 19.44 17.44 28.74
C GLN A 44 19.44 16.65 27.43
N MET A 45 19.03 15.38 27.48
CA MET A 45 18.92 14.51 26.29
C MET A 45 17.96 15.10 25.25
N TRP A 46 16.76 15.52 25.66
CA TRP A 46 15.80 16.13 24.74
C TRP A 46 16.31 17.45 24.17
N LEU A 47 16.98 18.28 24.96
CA LEU A 47 17.59 19.51 24.45
C LEU A 47 18.68 19.21 23.42
N THR A 48 19.49 18.17 23.63
CA THR A 48 20.50 17.77 22.64
C THR A 48 19.89 17.23 21.35
N GLN A 49 18.81 16.43 21.44
CA GLN A 49 18.08 15.94 20.27
C GLN A 49 17.35 17.08 19.55
N PHE A 50 16.80 18.03 20.29
CA PHE A 50 16.13 19.23 19.76
C PHE A 50 17.09 20.11 18.97
N ASP A 51 18.28 20.38 19.52
CA ASP A 51 19.31 21.18 18.84
C ASP A 51 19.81 20.52 17.53
N ARG A 52 19.71 19.19 17.43
CA ARG A 52 20.05 18.41 16.21
C ARG A 52 18.89 18.26 15.23
N GLY A 53 17.66 18.61 15.63
CA GLY A 53 16.45 18.37 14.84
C GLY A 53 15.94 16.93 14.87
N GLU A 54 16.43 16.09 15.80
CA GLU A 54 16.11 14.65 15.91
C GLU A 54 14.87 14.39 16.80
N LEU A 55 14.36 15.41 17.50
CA LEU A 55 13.28 15.23 18.49
C LEU A 55 11.90 15.00 17.84
N SER A 56 11.70 15.42 16.58
CA SER A 56 10.44 15.26 15.84
C SER A 56 10.40 14.01 14.97
N THR A 57 11.55 13.41 14.66
CA THR A 57 11.65 12.28 13.74
C THR A 57 11.29 10.96 14.42
N GLU A 58 11.75 10.72 15.65
CA GLU A 58 11.62 9.42 16.32
C GLU A 58 10.18 8.93 16.56
N GLU A 59 9.24 9.82 16.93
CA GLU A 59 7.86 9.40 17.24
C GLU A 59 6.92 9.45 16.03
N VAL A 60 7.16 10.39 15.11
CA VAL A 60 6.43 10.41 13.83
C VAL A 60 6.77 9.16 13.04
N GLU A 61 8.04 8.71 13.04
CA GLU A 61 8.44 7.48 12.36
C GLU A 61 7.72 6.25 12.91
N ALA A 62 7.59 6.11 14.23
CA ALA A 62 7.01 4.91 14.83
C ALA A 62 5.52 4.72 14.51
N ASP A 63 4.70 5.77 14.63
CA ASP A 63 3.26 5.69 14.35
C ASP A 63 3.00 5.57 12.84
N VAL A 64 3.80 6.26 12.03
CA VAL A 64 3.69 6.24 10.57
C VAL A 64 4.09 4.86 10.00
N VAL A 65 5.04 4.16 10.62
CA VAL A 65 5.46 2.82 10.20
C VAL A 65 4.30 1.81 10.34
N VAL A 66 3.55 1.82 11.44
CA VAL A 66 2.42 0.89 11.66
C VAL A 66 1.32 1.11 10.61
N ASP A 67 0.99 2.36 10.32
CA ASP A 67 -0.01 2.70 9.31
C ASP A 67 0.44 2.29 7.89
N TYR A 68 1.73 2.42 7.58
CA TYR A 68 2.29 1.96 6.30
C TYR A 68 2.31 0.44 6.20
N GLU A 69 2.67 -0.28 7.26
CA GLU A 69 2.63 -1.75 7.28
C GLU A 69 1.22 -2.28 7.01
N ALA A 70 0.18 -1.67 7.61
CA ALA A 70 -1.20 -2.03 7.36
C ALA A 70 -1.62 -1.80 5.89
N LYS A 71 -1.18 -0.68 5.28
CA LYS A 71 -1.43 -0.37 3.88
C LYS A 71 -0.70 -1.34 2.95
N ILE A 72 0.55 -1.66 3.24
CA ILE A 72 1.36 -2.64 2.49
C ILE A 72 0.65 -3.99 2.48
N ALA A 73 0.28 -4.51 3.66
CA ALA A 73 -0.43 -5.79 3.76
C ALA A 73 -1.79 -5.78 3.02
N ALA A 74 -2.50 -4.65 3.01
CA ALA A 74 -3.74 -4.53 2.25
C ALA A 74 -3.50 -4.53 0.73
N LEU A 75 -2.44 -3.89 0.25
CA LEU A 75 -2.07 -3.88 -1.15
C LEU A 75 -1.57 -5.26 -1.60
N GLU A 76 -0.74 -5.92 -0.81
CA GLU A 76 -0.25 -7.27 -1.10
C GLU A 76 -1.40 -8.28 -1.27
N ARG A 77 -2.43 -8.21 -0.41
CA ARG A 77 -3.64 -9.03 -0.56
C ARG A 77 -4.37 -8.77 -1.89
N LYS A 78 -4.51 -7.50 -2.28
CA LYS A 78 -5.15 -7.13 -3.57
C LYS A 78 -4.33 -7.59 -4.76
N VAL A 79 -3.00 -7.47 -4.69
CA VAL A 79 -2.10 -7.96 -5.75
C VAL A 79 -2.26 -9.47 -5.92
N GLY A 80 -2.32 -10.23 -4.82
CA GLY A 80 -2.60 -11.66 -4.86
C GLY A 80 -3.93 -12.00 -5.53
N GLN A 81 -5.01 -11.29 -5.16
CA GLN A 81 -6.34 -11.47 -5.77
C GLN A 81 -6.32 -11.20 -7.28
N LEU A 82 -5.77 -10.06 -7.70
CA LEU A 82 -5.67 -9.69 -9.11
C LEU A 82 -4.80 -10.68 -9.91
N ALA A 83 -3.72 -11.19 -9.33
CA ALA A 83 -2.89 -12.20 -9.97
C ALA A 83 -3.69 -13.50 -10.22
N MET A 84 -4.50 -13.93 -9.26
CA MET A 84 -5.36 -15.10 -9.42
C MET A 84 -6.44 -14.87 -10.49
N GLU A 85 -7.09 -13.71 -10.51
CA GLU A 85 -8.06 -13.34 -11.55
C GLU A 85 -7.44 -13.33 -12.94
N LEU A 86 -6.23 -12.76 -13.09
CA LEU A 86 -5.51 -12.78 -14.37
C LEU A 86 -5.16 -14.19 -14.80
N GLU A 87 -4.73 -15.06 -13.89
CA GLU A 87 -4.46 -16.47 -14.20
C GLU A 87 -5.72 -17.19 -14.67
N LEU A 88 -6.88 -16.93 -14.06
CA LEU A 88 -8.16 -17.50 -14.49
C LEU A 88 -8.58 -17.03 -15.88
N VAL A 89 -8.43 -15.73 -16.17
CA VAL A 89 -8.75 -15.15 -17.49
C VAL A 89 -7.80 -15.65 -18.57
N LYS A 90 -6.52 -15.84 -18.26
CA LYS A 90 -5.54 -16.40 -19.21
C LYS A 90 -5.75 -17.89 -19.46
N LYS A 91 -6.17 -18.65 -18.45
CA LYS A 91 -6.37 -20.10 -18.53
C LYS A 91 -7.73 -20.50 -19.09
N THR A 92 -8.69 -19.59 -19.18
CA THR A 92 -9.95 -19.87 -19.89
C THR A 92 -9.65 -19.92 -21.40
N PRO A 93 -9.76 -21.10 -22.04
CA PRO A 93 -9.70 -21.15 -23.49
C PRO A 93 -10.87 -20.30 -23.98
N ARG A 94 -10.63 -19.36 -24.91
CA ARG A 94 -11.73 -18.75 -25.66
C ARG A 94 -12.55 -19.91 -26.20
N LEU A 95 -13.76 -20.11 -25.69
CA LEU A 95 -14.73 -21.00 -26.31
C LEU A 95 -14.84 -20.47 -27.74
N ARG A 96 -14.24 -21.20 -28.70
CA ARG A 96 -14.57 -21.00 -30.10
C ARG A 96 -16.05 -21.34 -30.16
N LEU A 97 -16.89 -20.32 -30.13
CA LEU A 97 -18.26 -20.46 -30.54
C LEU A 97 -18.15 -21.03 -31.96
N VAL A 98 -18.50 -22.31 -32.09
CA VAL A 98 -18.61 -22.95 -33.39
C VAL A 98 -19.75 -22.23 -34.10
N SER A 99 -19.36 -21.25 -34.90
CA SER A 99 -20.15 -20.65 -35.97
C SER A 99 -19.10 -20.36 -37.04
N ASP A 100 -19.09 -21.05 -38.18
CA ASP A 100 -20.24 -21.09 -39.05
C ASP A 100 -20.57 -22.47 -39.62
N SER A 101 -21.89 -22.69 -39.65
CA SER A 101 -22.66 -23.63 -40.44
C SER A 101 -21.94 -24.25 -41.64
N GLU A 102 -21.72 -25.56 -41.57
CA GLU A 102 -21.75 -26.44 -42.73
C GLU A 102 -23.17 -26.42 -43.32
N ASN A 103 -23.50 -25.41 -44.10
CA ASN A 103 -24.57 -25.52 -45.09
C ASN A 103 -23.92 -25.86 -46.43
N SER A 104 -23.78 -27.16 -46.64
CA SER A 104 -23.57 -27.84 -47.90
C SER A 104 -24.27 -27.14 -49.07
N SER A 105 -23.50 -26.61 -50.02
CA SER A 105 -24.02 -26.26 -51.34
C SER A 105 -23.26 -27.02 -52.42
N ILE A 106 -23.60 -28.29 -52.61
CA ILE A 106 -23.27 -29.02 -53.83
C ILE A 106 -24.27 -28.55 -54.90
N ILE A 107 -23.88 -27.62 -55.75
CA ILE A 107 -24.63 -27.30 -56.96
C ILE A 107 -24.31 -28.38 -58.00
N THR A 108 -25.10 -29.47 -57.99
CA THR A 108 -25.17 -30.39 -59.13
C THR A 108 -26.22 -29.86 -60.09
N GLY A 109 -25.78 -29.22 -61.17
CA GLY A 109 -26.65 -28.80 -62.26
C GLY A 109 -27.16 -29.99 -63.09
N PRO A 110 -28.32 -29.85 -63.77
CA PRO A 110 -28.88 -30.93 -64.57
C PRO A 110 -27.96 -31.28 -65.75
N LYS A 111 -27.95 -32.56 -66.14
CA LYS A 111 -27.14 -33.11 -67.25
C LYS A 111 -27.47 -32.38 -68.56
N PRO A 112 -26.48 -31.89 -69.34
CA PRO A 112 -26.76 -31.22 -70.61
C PRO A 112 -27.44 -32.18 -71.58
N ALA A 113 -28.52 -31.70 -72.21
CA ALA A 113 -29.25 -32.41 -73.25
C ALA A 113 -28.34 -32.57 -74.50
N PRO A 114 -28.42 -33.69 -75.23
CA PRO A 114 -27.67 -33.87 -76.46
C PRO A 114 -28.15 -32.86 -77.51
N SER A 115 -27.21 -32.09 -78.04
CA SER A 115 -27.41 -31.19 -79.17
C SER A 115 -27.61 -32.02 -80.44
N ASP A 116 -28.86 -32.22 -80.86
CA ASP A 116 -29.17 -32.76 -82.19
C ASP A 116 -29.19 -31.60 -83.20
N GLY A 117 -27.99 -31.23 -83.65
CA GLY A 117 -27.77 -30.20 -84.67
C GLY A 117 -27.51 -30.84 -86.02
N GLY A 118 -28.54 -31.47 -86.60
CA GLY A 118 -28.50 -32.03 -87.94
C GLY A 118 -28.30 -30.97 -89.04
N VAL A 119 -27.21 -31.16 -89.79
CA VAL A 119 -26.90 -30.86 -91.21
C VAL A 119 -27.94 -30.09 -92.03
N LYS A 120 -27.48 -29.02 -92.71
CA LYS A 120 -27.58 -28.82 -94.18
C LYS A 120 -26.40 -28.01 -94.68
#